data_AF-A0A2E6KMD0-F1
#
_entry.id   AF-A0A2E6KMD0-F1
#
_cell.length_a   1.000
_cell.length_b   1.000
_cell.length_c   1.000
_cell.angle_alpha   90.00
_cell.angle_beta   90.00
_cell.angle_gamma   90.00
#
_symmetry.space_group_name_H-M   'P 1'
#
loop_
_entity.id
_entity.type
_entity.pdbx_description
1 polymer ?
#
loop_
_entity_poly.entity_id
_entity_poly.type
_entity_poly.pdbx_seq_one_letter_code
_entity_poly.pdbx_strand_id
1 'polypeptide(L)' 'MVYIAAFIGFILGFVVGLILNRFLLADMTPQEIIENRNIKIQYGLLNWAIAMLGALIATFFV' A
#
# COMPACT_ATOMS: atom_id res chain seq x y z
N MET A 1 21.50 9.63 1.66
CA MET A 1 21.11 8.57 2.61
C MET A 1 19.61 8.57 2.86
N VAL A 2 19.03 9.68 3.31
CA VAL A 2 17.58 9.82 3.51
C VAL A 2 16.74 9.45 2.29
N TYR A 3 17.09 9.89 1.07
CA TYR A 3 16.34 9.54 -0.15
C TYR A 3 16.32 8.04 -0.47
N ILE A 4 17.43 7.33 -0.21
CA ILE A 4 17.53 5.89 -0.44
C ILE A 4 16.65 5.16 0.60
N ALA A 5 16.72 5.58 1.86
CA ALA A 5 15.88 5.05 2.93
C ALA A 5 14.39 5.27 2.65
N ALA A 6 14.00 6.47 2.21
CA ALA A 6 12.65 6.78 1.79
C ALA A 6 12.17 5.88 0.65
N PHE A 7 13.00 5.65 -0.36
CA PHE A 7 12.64 4.81 -1.50
C PHE A 7 12.47 3.33 -1.09
N ILE A 8 13.39 2.79 -0.28
CA ILE A 8 13.28 1.43 0.24
C ILE A 8 12.03 1.29 1.12
N GLY A 9 11.82 2.24 2.04
CA GLY A 9 10.64 2.28 2.90
C GLY A 9 9.33 2.39 2.12
N PHE A 10 9.32 3.17 1.04
CA PHE A 10 8.18 3.30 0.13
C PHE A 10 7.85 1.97 -0.54
N ILE A 11 8.85 1.28 -1.10
CA ILE A 11 8.65 -0.03 -1.76
C ILE A 11 8.17 -1.07 -0.76
N LEU A 12 8.81 -1.17 0.40
CA LEU A 12 8.41 -2.12 1.44
C LEU A 12 6.99 -1.82 1.95
N GLY A 13 6.68 -0.55 2.20
CA GLY A 13 5.34 -0.10 2.57
C GLY A 13 4.30 -0.43 1.50
N PHE A 14 4.64 -0.26 0.22
CA PHE A 14 3.76 -0.61 -0.90
C PHE A 14 3.48 -2.12 -0.97
N VAL A 15 4.49 -2.96 -0.76
CA VAL A 15 4.30 -4.42 -0.71
C VAL A 15 3.42 -4.80 0.48
N VAL A 16 3.65 -4.21 1.65
CA VAL A 16 2.81 -4.43 2.84
C VAL A 16 1.36 -4.00 2.60
N GLY A 17 1.14 -2.86 1.97
CA GLY A 17 -0.21 -2.39 1.63
C GLY A 17 -0.92 -3.31 0.63
N LEU A 18 -0.22 -3.89 -0.34
CA LEU A 18 -0.78 -4.90 -1.24
C LEU A 18 -1.16 -6.19 -0.51
N ILE A 19 -0.31 -6.65 0.42
CA ILE A 19 -0.61 -7.81 1.27
C ILE A 19 -1.84 -7.52 2.14
N LEU A 20 -1.93 -6.34 2.74
CA LEU A 20 -3.09 -5.94 3.53
C LEU A 20 -4.36 -5.90 2.67
N ASN A 21 -4.30 -5.31 1.48
CA ASN A 21 -5.43 -5.30 0.55
C ASN A 21 -5.87 -6.73 0.19
N ARG A 22 -4.94 -7.67 0.03
CA ARG A 22 -5.27 -9.08 -0.22
C ARG A 22 -6.04 -9.69 0.95
N PHE A 23 -5.71 -9.35 2.19
CA PHE A 23 -6.46 -9.81 3.36
C PHE A 23 -7.82 -9.12 3.49
N LEU A 24 -7.90 -7.81 3.25
CA LEU A 24 -9.15 -7.06 3.36
C LEU A 24 -10.15 -7.39 2.25
N LEU A 25 -9.66 -7.74 1.06
CA LEU A 25 -10.47 -8.15 -0.08
C LEU A 25 -10.60 -9.67 -0.21
N ALA A 26 -10.22 -10.44 0.82
CA ALA A 26 -10.20 -11.91 0.75
C ALA A 26 -11.58 -12.52 0.52
N ASP A 27 -12.64 -11.87 1.00
CA ASP A 27 -14.03 -12.32 0.86
C ASP A 27 -14.68 -11.89 -0.46
N MET A 28 -14.00 -11.07 -1.27
CA MET A 28 -14.56 -10.51 -2.51
C MET A 28 -14.07 -11.29 -3.73
N THR A 29 -14.96 -11.50 -4.70
CA THR A 29 -14.58 -12.15 -5.95
C THR A 29 -13.71 -11.23 -6.82
N PRO A 30 -12.80 -11.76 -7.65
CA PRO A 30 -12.01 -10.95 -8.56
C PRO A 30 -12.87 -10.07 -9.49
N GLN A 31 -14.03 -10.57 -9.92
CA GLN A 31 -14.97 -9.80 -10.74
C GLN A 31 -15.52 -8.58 -9.99
N GLU A 32 -15.95 -8.74 -8.73
CA GLU A 32 -16.47 -7.63 -7.91
C GLU A 32 -15.41 -6.55 -7.68
N ILE A 33 -14.16 -6.94 -7.45
CA ILE A 33 -13.03 -6.01 -7.28
C ILE A 33 -12.76 -5.23 -8.58
N ILE A 34 -12.90 -5.90 -9.74
CA ILE A 34 -12.65 -5.29 -11.06
C ILE A 34 -13.83 -4.42 -11.52
N GLU A 35 -15.07 -4.77 -11.21
CA GLU A 35 -16.22 -3.98 -11.65
C GLU A 35 -16.47 -2.77 -10.75
N ASN A 36 -16.14 -2.88 -9.46
CA ASN A 36 -16.42 -1.82 -8.51
C ASN A 36 -15.30 -0.76 -8.46
N ARG A 37 -15.54 0.37 -9.13
CA ARG A 37 -14.62 1.52 -9.15
C ARG A 37 -14.31 2.08 -7.75
N ASN A 38 -15.26 2.07 -6.82
CA ASN A 38 -15.05 2.60 -5.47
C ASN A 38 -14.03 1.77 -4.70
N ILE A 39 -14.11 0.44 -4.81
CA ILE A 39 -13.15 -0.48 -4.18
C ILE A 39 -11.74 -0.18 -4.69
N LYS A 40 -11.55 -0.07 -6.01
CA LYS A 40 -10.23 0.24 -6.57
C LYS A 40 -9.65 1.54 -6.04
N ILE A 41 -10.47 2.58 -5.93
CA ILE A 41 -10.02 3.89 -5.46
C ILE A 41 -9.71 3.82 -3.97
N GLN A 42 -10.60 3.28 -3.14
CA GLN A 42 -10.43 3.21 -1.69
C GLN A 42 -9.20 2.36 -1.30
N TYR A 43 -9.11 1.13 -1.81
CA TYR A 43 -8.01 0.23 -1.49
C TYR A 43 -6.71 0.63 -2.20
N GLY A 44 -6.80 1.29 -3.35
CA GLY A 44 -5.66 1.96 -3.98
C GLY A 44 -5.11 3.06 -3.08
N LEU A 45 -5.95 3.99 -2.62
CA LEU A 45 -5.57 5.06 -1.69
C LEU A 45 -5.00 4.49 -0.38
N LEU A 46 -5.60 3.43 0.16
CA LEU A 46 -5.10 2.76 1.35
C LEU A 46 -3.67 2.25 1.14
N ASN A 47 -3.41 1.60 0.01
CA ASN A 47 -2.07 1.12 -0.33
C ASN A 47 -1.05 2.27 -0.47
N TRP A 48 -1.43 3.36 -1.14
CA TRP A 48 -0.58 4.55 -1.26
C TRP A 48 -0.31 5.21 0.10
N ALA A 49 -1.30 5.25 0.99
CA ALA A 49 -1.12 5.76 2.35
C ALA A 49 -0.11 4.91 3.13
N ILE A 50 -0.21 3.58 3.06
CA ILE A 50 0.73 2.66 3.72
C ILE A 50 2.14 2.79 3.13
N ALA A 51 2.26 2.94 1.80
CA ALA A 51 3.55 3.16 1.16
C ALA A 51 4.22 4.47 1.64
N MET A 52 3.46 5.56 1.76
CA MET A 52 3.96 6.84 2.27
C MET A 52 4.35 6.75 3.76
N LEU A 53 3.58 6.01 4.57
CA LEU A 53 3.95 5.72 5.95
C LEU A 53 5.24 4.90 6.03
N GLY A 54 5.41 3.89 5.18
CA GLY A 54 6.65 3.12 5.10
C GLY A 54 7.86 3.98 4.75
N ALA A 55 7.70 4.91 3.82
CA ALA A 55 8.75 5.88 3.47
C ALA A 55 9.11 6.77 4.68
N LEU A 56 8.11 7.34 5.36
CA LEU A 56 8.29 8.17 6.55
C LEU A 56 9.02 7.41 7.67
N ILE A 57 8.55 6.20 7.98
CA ILE A 57 9.14 5.32 8.99
C ILE A 57 10.60 5.03 8.67
N ALA A 58 10.92 4.66 7.43
CA ALA A 58 12.30 4.36 7.04
C ALA A 58 13.23 5.57 7.15
N THR A 59 12.74 6.78 6.93
CA THR A 59 13.54 8.01 7.10
C THR A 59 13.80 8.40 8.55
N PHE A 60 13.04 7.89 9.54
CA PHE A 60 13.33 8.18 10.95
C PHE A 60 14.58 7.49 11.48
N PHE A 61 15.08 6.46 10.80
CA PHE A 61 16.24 5.66 11.23
C PHE A 61 17.55 6.07 10.56
N VAL A 62 17.55 7.13 9.74
CA VAL A 62 18.69 7.57 8.91
C VAL A 62 18.89 9.07 9.01
#